data_AF-A0A2P6P0J3-F1
#
_entry.id   AF-A0A2P6P0J3-F1
#
_cell.length_a   1.000
_cell.length_b   1.000
_cell.length_c   1.000
_cell.angle_alpha   90.00
_cell.angle_beta   90.00
_cell.angle_gamma   90.00
#
_symmetry.space_group_name_H-M   'P 1'
#
loop_
_entity.id
_entity.type
_entity.pdbx_description
1 polymer ?
#
loop_
_entity_poly.entity_id
_entity_poly.type
_entity_poly.pdbx_seq_one_letter_code
_entity_poly.pdbx_strand_id
1 'polypeptide(L)'
;MESAPDMEKNMIQQGHVSSAEDLQQNFISPIVSDVLFPSIFGNLFELYKIKNSTRDQIFHERISVFSTITPLHIGVDPEFWLEETARGTLVDTEDPYYEAIELMRSLNNYHTARSKLELLVRTNQTIINIVQNHYSHEVMMGADQLLPLICYITAKANTPNMYSELAFLLDFTYESDMAGELGYT
;
A
#
# COMPACT_ATOMS: atom_id res chain seq x y z
N MET A 1 -40.34 -14.38 -49.80
CA MET A 1 -40.61 -13.10 -49.12
C MET A 1 -40.91 -13.46 -47.68
N GLU A 2 -39.98 -13.11 -46.78
CA GLU A 2 -39.90 -13.33 -45.31
C GLU A 2 -38.48 -13.82 -45.03
N SER A 3 -37.68 -13.29 -44.12
CA SER A 3 -37.79 -12.15 -43.20
C SER A 3 -36.34 -11.85 -42.79
N ALA A 4 -35.89 -10.61 -42.90
CA ALA A 4 -34.65 -10.15 -42.29
C ALA A 4 -34.99 -9.09 -41.22
N PRO A 5 -35.09 -9.47 -39.93
CA PRO A 5 -35.21 -8.48 -38.87
C PRO A 5 -34.31 -8.77 -37.65
N ASP A 6 -33.19 -9.48 -37.80
CA ASP A 6 -32.36 -9.90 -36.64
C ASP A 6 -30.96 -9.28 -36.55
N MET A 7 -30.57 -8.41 -37.49
CA MET A 7 -29.26 -7.74 -37.44
C MET A 7 -29.31 -6.35 -36.78
N GLU A 8 -30.47 -5.69 -36.78
CA GLU A 8 -30.61 -4.31 -36.27
C GLU A 8 -30.84 -4.26 -34.75
N LYS A 9 -31.33 -5.35 -34.14
CA LYS A 9 -31.49 -5.45 -32.68
C LYS A 9 -30.19 -5.70 -31.92
N ASN A 10 -29.15 -6.24 -32.58
CA ASN A 10 -27.86 -6.52 -31.93
C ASN A 10 -26.91 -5.32 -31.87
N MET A 11 -27.19 -4.22 -32.58
CA MET A 11 -26.35 -3.01 -32.53
C MET A 11 -26.86 -1.93 -31.56
N ILE A 12 -28.12 -2.03 -31.11
CA ILE A 12 -28.72 -1.04 -30.19
C ILE A 12 -28.48 -1.43 -28.72
N GLN A 13 -28.20 -2.70 -28.42
CA GLN A 13 -28.01 -3.16 -27.03
C GLN A 13 -26.62 -2.86 -26.43
N GLN A 14 -25.62 -2.49 -27.24
CA GLN A 14 -24.24 -2.27 -26.77
C GLN A 14 -23.86 -0.79 -26.57
N GLY A 15 -24.74 0.16 -26.87
CA GLY A 15 -24.41 1.60 -26.87
C GLY A 15 -24.91 2.42 -25.67
N HIS A 16 -25.56 1.83 -24.67
CA HIS A 16 -26.27 2.60 -23.61
C HIS A 16 -25.81 2.32 -22.17
N VAL A 17 -24.90 1.38 -21.93
CA VAL A 17 -24.43 1.04 -20.57
C VAL A 17 -23.22 1.88 -20.15
N SER A 18 -22.40 2.36 -21.11
CA SER A 18 -21.16 3.10 -20.82
C SER A 18 -21.40 4.45 -20.12
N SER A 19 -22.39 5.24 -20.53
CA SER A 19 -22.51 6.62 -20.04
C SER A 19 -22.82 6.75 -18.54
N ALA A 20 -23.53 5.79 -17.93
CA ALA A 20 -23.87 5.85 -16.51
C ALA A 20 -22.73 5.33 -15.63
N GLU A 21 -22.09 4.24 -16.05
CA GLU A 21 -20.91 3.68 -15.39
C GLU A 21 -19.72 4.65 -15.50
N ASP A 22 -19.52 5.29 -16.66
CA ASP A 22 -18.50 6.32 -16.86
C ASP A 22 -18.75 7.57 -16.00
N LEU A 23 -20.01 7.98 -15.78
CA LEU A 23 -20.35 9.09 -14.88
C LEU A 23 -20.16 8.72 -13.41
N GLN A 24 -20.53 7.50 -13.01
CA GLN A 24 -20.30 7.00 -11.65
C GLN A 24 -18.80 6.87 -11.35
N GLN A 25 -18.03 6.28 -12.25
CA GLN A 25 -16.61 6.01 -12.08
C GLN A 25 -15.76 7.30 -12.17
N ASN A 26 -16.08 8.22 -13.09
CA ASN A 26 -15.24 9.40 -13.35
C ASN A 26 -15.64 10.65 -12.56
N PHE A 27 -16.89 10.75 -12.07
CA PHE A 27 -17.35 11.97 -11.39
C PHE A 27 -17.85 11.71 -9.97
N ILE A 28 -18.70 10.69 -9.76
CA ILE A 28 -19.33 10.49 -8.45
C ILE A 28 -18.34 9.86 -7.47
N SER A 29 -17.63 8.81 -7.89
CA SER A 29 -16.65 8.11 -7.04
C SER A 29 -15.53 9.05 -6.54
N PRO A 30 -14.89 9.88 -7.40
CA PRO A 30 -13.87 10.83 -6.95
C PRO A 30 -14.41 11.92 -6.04
N ILE A 31 -15.62 12.44 -6.28
CA ILE A 31 -16.22 13.47 -5.40
C ILE A 31 -16.48 12.89 -4.00
N VAL A 32 -16.98 11.65 -3.93
CA VAL A 32 -17.21 10.99 -2.65
C VAL A 32 -15.88 10.71 -1.94
N SER A 33 -14.89 10.16 -2.65
CA SER A 33 -13.58 9.82 -2.07
C SER A 33 -12.73 11.03 -1.69
N ASP A 34 -12.78 12.12 -2.45
CA ASP A 34 -11.81 13.20 -2.33
C ASP A 34 -12.38 14.42 -1.60
N VAL A 35 -13.71 14.57 -1.55
CA VAL A 35 -14.38 15.73 -0.91
C VAL A 35 -15.12 15.33 0.38
N LEU A 36 -15.97 14.30 0.31
CA LEU A 36 -16.78 13.89 1.45
C LEU A 36 -15.98 13.04 2.44
N PHE A 37 -15.21 12.09 1.92
CA PHE A 37 -14.51 11.12 2.73
C PHE A 37 -13.50 11.74 3.71
N PRO A 38 -12.64 12.71 3.32
CA PRO A 38 -11.70 13.32 4.26
C PRO A 38 -12.41 14.06 5.41
N SER A 39 -13.61 14.58 5.16
CA SER A 39 -14.42 15.29 6.15
C SER A 39 -15.00 14.35 7.22
N ILE A 40 -15.30 13.10 6.86
CA ILE A 40 -15.82 12.09 7.80
C ILE A 40 -14.72 11.17 8.34
N PHE A 41 -13.56 11.10 7.67
CA PHE A 41 -12.48 10.17 7.97
C PHE A 41 -12.04 10.26 9.42
N GLY A 42 -11.87 11.47 9.96
CA GLY A 42 -11.45 11.63 11.35
C GLY A 42 -12.38 10.90 12.33
N ASN A 43 -13.68 11.15 12.25
CA ASN A 43 -14.66 10.51 13.13
C ASN A 43 -14.77 9.00 12.86
N LEU A 44 -14.74 8.59 11.60
CA LEU A 44 -14.79 7.18 11.20
C LEU A 44 -13.58 6.41 11.73
N PHE A 45 -12.39 6.97 11.59
CA PHE A 45 -11.15 6.34 11.99
C PHE A 45 -11.01 6.28 13.52
N GLU A 46 -11.52 7.26 14.25
CA GLU A 46 -11.66 7.16 15.73
C GLU A 46 -12.51 5.94 16.13
N LEU A 47 -13.62 5.67 15.45
CA LEU A 47 -14.42 4.47 15.70
C LEU A 47 -13.65 3.18 15.38
N TYR A 48 -12.84 3.17 14.31
CA TYR A 48 -11.94 2.04 14.00
C TYR A 48 -10.93 1.81 15.12
N LYS A 49 -10.27 2.86 15.60
CA LYS A 49 -9.32 2.77 16.72
C LYS A 49 -9.98 2.24 17.99
N ILE A 50 -11.20 2.66 18.30
CA ILE A 50 -11.93 2.15 19.46
C ILE A 50 -12.26 0.66 19.28
N LYS A 51 -12.85 0.30 18.12
CA LYS A 51 -13.25 -1.07 17.78
C LYS A 51 -12.06 -2.04 17.80
N ASN A 52 -10.91 -1.61 17.29
CA ASN A 52 -9.73 -2.45 17.11
C ASN A 52 -8.61 -2.19 18.13
N SER A 53 -8.86 -1.38 19.15
CA SER A 53 -7.87 -0.98 20.17
C SER A 53 -7.06 -2.14 20.75
N THR A 54 -7.72 -3.24 21.11
CA THR A 54 -7.05 -4.45 21.62
C THR A 54 -6.10 -5.06 20.58
N ARG A 55 -6.49 -5.08 19.30
CA ARG A 55 -5.66 -5.65 18.23
C ARG A 55 -4.49 -4.73 17.89
N ASP A 56 -4.70 -3.42 17.89
CA ASP A 56 -3.63 -2.43 17.77
C ASP A 56 -2.60 -2.57 18.90
N GLN A 57 -3.07 -2.76 20.14
CA GLN A 57 -2.17 -2.97 21.28
C GLN A 57 -1.35 -4.26 21.11
N ILE A 58 -1.98 -5.38 20.77
CA ILE A 58 -1.28 -6.65 20.53
C ILE A 58 -0.26 -6.50 19.39
N PHE A 59 -0.64 -5.82 18.30
CA PHE A 59 0.25 -5.55 17.18
C PHE A 59 1.46 -4.73 17.64
N HIS A 60 1.21 -3.63 18.35
CA HIS A 60 2.25 -2.74 18.85
C HIS A 60 3.20 -3.44 19.83
N GLU A 61 2.67 -4.25 20.76
CA GLU A 61 3.48 -5.04 21.68
C GLU A 61 4.39 -6.01 20.91
N ARG A 62 3.84 -6.75 19.93
CA ARG A 62 4.63 -7.67 19.11
C ARG A 62 5.70 -6.94 18.31
N ILE A 63 5.34 -5.85 17.64
CA ILE A 63 6.25 -5.11 16.77
C ILE A 63 7.35 -4.39 17.57
N SER A 64 7.04 -3.95 18.79
CA SER A 64 8.01 -3.31 19.69
C SER A 64 9.13 -4.26 20.11
N VAL A 65 8.82 -5.55 20.29
CA VAL A 65 9.82 -6.59 20.55
C VAL A 65 10.75 -6.77 19.34
N PHE A 66 10.25 -6.51 18.15
CA PHE A 66 11.01 -6.59 16.90
C PHE A 66 11.73 -5.28 16.53
N SER A 67 11.69 -4.23 17.36
CA SER A 67 12.44 -2.98 17.10
C SER A 67 13.97 -3.20 17.05
N THR A 68 14.47 -4.20 17.79
CA THR A 68 15.89 -4.60 17.82
C THR A 68 16.23 -5.72 16.83
N ILE A 69 15.27 -6.18 16.03
CA ILE A 69 15.51 -7.26 15.08
C ILE A 69 16.49 -6.81 13.99
N THR A 70 17.38 -7.72 13.63
CA THR A 70 18.25 -7.58 12.45
C THR A 70 17.63 -8.30 11.25
N PRO A 71 17.96 -7.90 10.01
CA PRO A 71 17.45 -8.54 8.78
C PRO A 71 17.60 -10.08 8.77
N LEU A 72 18.64 -10.61 9.42
CA LEU A 72 18.87 -12.06 9.60
C LEU A 72 17.69 -12.79 10.26
N HIS A 73 17.04 -12.20 11.26
CA HIS A 73 15.98 -12.85 12.03
C HIS A 73 14.66 -12.94 11.25
N ILE A 74 14.47 -12.11 10.23
CA ILE A 74 13.27 -12.09 9.37
C ILE A 74 13.48 -12.97 8.12
N GLY A 75 14.70 -13.46 7.88
CA GLY A 75 15.03 -14.26 6.70
C GLY A 75 15.27 -13.40 5.46
N VAL A 76 15.69 -12.15 5.64
CA VAL A 76 16.19 -11.33 4.53
C VAL A 76 17.51 -11.93 4.07
N ASP A 77 17.65 -12.23 2.77
CA ASP A 77 18.90 -12.76 2.23
C ASP A 77 20.06 -11.79 2.54
N PRO A 78 21.26 -12.29 2.90
CA PRO A 78 22.41 -11.46 3.26
C PRO A 78 22.80 -10.43 2.19
N GLU A 79 22.46 -10.71 0.94
CA GLU A 79 22.60 -9.79 -0.19
C GLU A 79 21.83 -8.46 0.06
N PHE A 80 20.63 -8.52 0.66
CA PHE A 80 19.81 -7.33 0.88
C PHE A 80 20.04 -6.63 2.23
N TRP A 81 21.12 -6.95 2.97
CA TRP A 81 21.42 -6.26 4.23
C TRP A 81 22.07 -4.89 4.02
N LEU A 82 22.73 -4.68 2.87
CA LEU A 82 23.30 -3.40 2.40
C LEU A 82 24.28 -2.73 3.40
N GLU A 83 24.90 -3.50 4.32
CA GLU A 83 25.72 -2.99 5.43
C GLU A 83 27.07 -2.36 5.02
N GLU A 84 27.59 -2.63 3.80
CA GLU A 84 28.99 -2.34 3.47
C GLU A 84 29.26 -0.92 2.92
N THR A 85 28.22 -0.19 2.48
CA THR A 85 28.41 1.10 1.78
C THR A 85 28.41 2.33 2.70
N ALA A 86 28.16 2.17 4.00
CA ALA A 86 28.31 3.24 5.01
C ALA A 86 29.79 3.61 5.32
N ARG A 87 30.76 3.18 4.51
CA ARG A 87 32.20 3.49 4.68
C ARG A 87 32.67 4.78 4.02
N GLY A 88 31.79 5.55 3.38
CA GLY A 88 32.17 6.75 2.61
C GLY A 88 31.83 8.12 3.21
N THR A 89 30.85 8.21 4.09
CA THR A 89 30.32 9.50 4.57
C THR A 89 30.15 9.49 6.07
N LEU A 90 30.84 10.41 6.73
CA LEU A 90 30.84 10.65 8.19
C LEU A 90 29.51 11.31 8.63
N VAL A 91 28.39 10.64 8.37
CA VAL A 91 27.07 10.99 8.88
C VAL A 91 26.51 9.72 9.51
N ASP A 92 26.13 9.82 10.78
CA ASP A 92 25.72 8.73 11.64
C ASP A 92 24.73 7.75 10.98
N THR A 93 25.13 6.48 10.88
CA THR A 93 24.31 5.27 11.09
C THR A 93 22.79 5.37 10.80
N GLU A 94 22.37 5.80 9.61
CA GLU A 94 20.99 5.64 9.17
C GLU A 94 20.82 4.25 8.51
N ASP A 95 19.71 3.59 8.81
CA ASP A 95 19.33 2.30 8.23
C ASP A 95 19.34 2.43 6.68
N PRO A 96 19.89 1.47 5.92
CA PRO A 96 19.91 1.57 4.45
C PRO A 96 18.49 1.69 3.84
N TYR A 97 17.47 1.24 4.56
CA TYR A 97 16.06 1.35 4.18
C TYR A 97 15.33 2.53 4.84
N TYR A 98 16.06 3.50 5.40
CA TYR A 98 15.48 4.64 6.13
C TYR A 98 14.38 5.36 5.35
N GLU A 99 14.57 5.61 4.05
CA GLU A 99 13.56 6.25 3.20
C GLU A 99 12.23 5.46 3.16
N ALA A 100 12.30 4.13 3.02
CA ALA A 100 11.12 3.27 3.01
C ALA A 100 10.47 3.19 4.42
N ILE A 101 11.27 3.24 5.48
CA ILE A 101 10.82 3.28 6.87
C ILE A 101 10.02 4.56 7.13
N GLU A 102 10.50 5.72 6.69
CA GLU A 102 9.80 6.99 6.85
C GLU A 102 8.50 7.04 6.03
N LEU A 103 8.50 6.49 4.81
CA LEU A 103 7.26 6.35 4.03
C LEU A 103 6.22 5.53 4.79
N MET A 104 6.58 4.34 5.27
CA MET A 104 5.69 3.48 6.04
C MET A 104 5.20 4.14 7.35
N ARG A 105 6.06 4.92 8.02
CA ARG A 105 5.69 5.69 9.21
C ARG A 105 4.66 6.79 8.90
N SER A 106 4.70 7.35 7.69
CA SER A 106 3.80 8.42 7.25
C SER A 106 2.38 7.95 6.88
N LEU A 107 2.09 6.64 6.94
CA LEU A 107 0.78 6.06 6.56
C LEU A 107 -0.43 6.75 7.21
N ASN A 108 -0.29 7.17 8.47
CA ASN A 108 -1.36 7.80 9.23
C ASN A 108 -1.68 9.24 8.76
N ASN A 109 -0.81 9.84 7.96
CA ASN A 109 -1.02 11.17 7.37
C ASN A 109 -1.99 11.15 6.19
N TYR A 110 -2.32 9.96 5.68
CA TYR A 110 -3.26 9.77 4.59
C TYR A 110 -4.65 9.42 5.12
N HIS A 111 -5.68 9.88 4.42
CA HIS A 111 -7.07 9.82 4.90
C HIS A 111 -8.02 9.08 3.94
N THR A 112 -7.51 8.61 2.80
CA THR A 112 -8.27 7.81 1.84
C THR A 112 -7.60 6.45 1.68
N ALA A 113 -8.39 5.40 1.43
CA ALA A 113 -7.85 4.05 1.22
C ALA A 113 -6.89 4.02 0.02
N ARG A 114 -7.29 4.68 -1.08
CA ARG A 114 -6.46 4.81 -2.28
C ARG A 114 -5.10 5.45 -2.00
N SER A 115 -5.05 6.59 -1.32
CA SER A 115 -3.76 7.24 -1.06
C SER A 115 -2.88 6.45 -0.10
N LYS A 116 -3.47 5.69 0.84
CA LYS A 116 -2.74 4.75 1.68
C LYS A 116 -2.17 3.58 0.86
N LEU A 117 -2.91 3.02 -0.09
CA LEU A 117 -2.39 1.97 -1.00
C LEU A 117 -1.28 2.49 -1.91
N GLU A 118 -1.45 3.67 -2.49
CA GLU A 118 -0.42 4.31 -3.31
C GLU A 118 0.87 4.55 -2.51
N LEU A 119 0.77 4.83 -1.20
CA LEU A 119 1.93 4.92 -0.32
C LEU A 119 2.61 3.55 -0.11
N LEU A 120 1.84 2.48 0.07
CA LEU A 120 2.40 1.13 0.21
C LEU A 120 3.11 0.70 -1.07
N VAL A 121 2.50 0.94 -2.24
CA VAL A 121 3.11 0.68 -3.55
C VAL A 121 4.40 1.46 -3.69
N ARG A 122 4.39 2.76 -3.35
CA ARG A 122 5.59 3.60 -3.37
C ARG A 122 6.66 3.06 -2.43
N THR A 123 6.29 2.55 -1.26
CA THR A 123 7.24 1.95 -0.32
C THR A 123 7.91 0.72 -0.95
N ASN A 124 7.16 -0.16 -1.62
CA ASN A 124 7.70 -1.31 -2.34
C ASN A 124 8.68 -0.88 -3.45
N GLN A 125 8.30 0.11 -4.24
CA GLN A 125 9.15 0.67 -5.29
C GLN A 125 10.43 1.29 -4.73
N THR A 126 10.34 2.02 -3.61
CA THR A 126 11.50 2.59 -2.91
C THR A 126 12.46 1.49 -2.45
N ILE A 127 11.96 0.38 -1.90
CA ILE A 127 12.80 -0.77 -1.51
C ILE A 127 13.57 -1.31 -2.70
N ILE A 128 12.87 -1.54 -3.82
CA ILE A 128 13.47 -2.06 -5.06
C ILE A 128 14.54 -1.08 -5.58
N ASN A 129 14.23 0.23 -5.59
CA ASN A 129 15.16 1.26 -6.05
C ASN A 129 16.42 1.34 -5.17
N ILE A 130 16.29 1.26 -3.84
CA ILE A 130 17.42 1.25 -2.90
C ILE A 130 18.36 0.08 -3.24
N VAL A 131 17.80 -1.11 -3.43
CA VAL A 131 18.58 -2.31 -3.79
C VAL A 131 19.22 -2.17 -5.17
N GLN A 132 18.48 -1.74 -6.18
CA GLN A 132 19.03 -1.54 -7.54
C GLN A 132 20.17 -0.52 -7.56
N ASN A 133 20.03 0.57 -6.80
CA ASN A 133 21.07 1.59 -6.67
C ASN A 133 22.35 1.02 -6.01
N HIS A 134 22.19 0.15 -5.01
CA HIS A 134 23.32 -0.50 -4.35
C HIS A 134 24.09 -1.43 -5.30
N TYR A 135 23.37 -2.25 -6.08
CA TYR A 135 23.98 -3.20 -7.01
C TYR A 135 24.42 -2.58 -8.34
N SER A 136 24.04 -1.33 -8.62
CA SER A 136 24.32 -0.62 -9.88
C SER A 136 23.91 -1.40 -11.13
N HIS A 137 22.94 -2.31 -11.01
CA HIS A 137 22.33 -3.07 -12.10
C HIS A 137 20.86 -3.37 -11.78
N GLU A 138 20.09 -3.76 -12.80
CA GLU A 138 18.72 -4.23 -12.58
C GLU A 138 18.75 -5.51 -11.73
N VAL A 139 18.30 -5.40 -10.50
CA VAL A 139 18.00 -6.53 -9.61
C VAL A 139 16.50 -6.80 -9.74
N MET A 140 16.13 -7.99 -10.20
CA MET A 140 14.75 -8.45 -10.11
C MET A 140 14.51 -9.01 -8.72
N MET A 141 13.74 -8.29 -7.92
CA MET A 141 13.28 -8.74 -6.62
C MET A 141 11.94 -9.46 -6.78
N GLY A 142 11.89 -10.75 -6.43
CA GLY A 142 10.65 -11.51 -6.37
C GLY A 142 9.90 -11.26 -5.05
N ALA A 143 8.71 -11.86 -4.94
CA ALA A 143 7.88 -11.79 -3.74
C ALA A 143 8.60 -12.29 -2.48
N ASP A 144 9.35 -13.38 -2.64
CA ASP A 144 10.06 -14.05 -1.55
C ASP A 144 11.19 -13.19 -0.96
N GLN A 145 11.78 -12.31 -1.77
CA GLN A 145 12.79 -11.34 -1.31
C GLN A 145 12.15 -10.06 -0.76
N LEU A 146 11.05 -9.59 -1.38
CA LEU A 146 10.41 -8.34 -1.01
C LEU A 146 9.63 -8.44 0.31
N LEU A 147 8.90 -9.54 0.54
CA LEU A 147 8.04 -9.69 1.71
C LEU A 147 8.81 -9.62 3.05
N PRO A 148 9.97 -10.30 3.22
CA PRO A 148 10.81 -10.14 4.40
C PRO A 148 11.27 -8.68 4.62
N LEU A 149 11.61 -7.96 3.56
CA LEU A 149 12.03 -6.56 3.64
C LEU A 149 10.87 -5.65 4.06
N ILE A 150 9.67 -5.86 3.53
CA ILE A 150 8.46 -5.14 3.98
C ILE A 150 8.22 -5.42 5.46
N CYS A 151 8.31 -6.68 5.91
CA CYS A 151 8.15 -7.03 7.31
C CYS A 151 9.17 -6.32 8.21
N TYR A 152 10.43 -6.26 7.78
CA TYR A 152 11.49 -5.53 8.47
C TYR A 152 11.19 -4.04 8.58
N ILE A 153 10.80 -3.42 7.46
CA ILE A 153 10.48 -1.99 7.38
C ILE A 153 9.25 -1.64 8.22
N THR A 154 8.19 -2.43 8.16
CA THR A 154 7.01 -2.29 9.01
C THR A 154 7.39 -2.39 10.49
N ALA A 155 8.32 -3.27 10.84
CA ALA A 155 8.80 -3.39 12.21
C ALA A 155 9.58 -2.14 12.68
N LYS A 156 10.45 -1.61 11.83
CA LYS A 156 11.24 -0.40 12.12
C LYS A 156 10.40 0.88 12.10
N ALA A 157 9.38 0.95 11.24
CA ALA A 157 8.49 2.11 11.13
C ALA A 157 7.66 2.32 12.41
N ASN A 158 7.25 1.21 13.05
CA ASN A 158 6.44 1.19 14.27
C ASN A 158 5.23 2.15 14.18
N THR A 159 4.52 2.09 13.05
CA THR A 159 3.40 2.97 12.75
C THR A 159 2.29 2.80 13.80
N PRO A 160 1.81 3.88 14.43
CA PRO A 160 0.72 3.81 15.41
C PRO A 160 -0.56 3.27 14.77
N ASN A 161 -1.33 2.48 15.52
CA ASN A 161 -2.63 1.97 15.08
C ASN A 161 -2.60 1.19 13.75
N MET A 162 -1.48 0.52 13.45
CA MET A 162 -1.27 -0.20 12.19
C MET A 162 -2.38 -1.23 11.91
N TYR A 163 -2.92 -1.91 12.93
CA TYR A 163 -4.00 -2.87 12.70
C TYR A 163 -5.28 -2.14 12.25
N SER A 164 -5.62 -1.02 12.89
CA SER A 164 -6.76 -0.19 12.47
C SER A 164 -6.57 0.36 11.06
N GLU A 165 -5.35 0.74 10.68
CA GLU A 165 -5.00 1.19 9.33
C GLU A 165 -5.22 0.10 8.28
N LEU A 166 -4.72 -1.10 8.53
CA LEU A 166 -4.90 -2.24 7.62
C LEU A 166 -6.37 -2.67 7.55
N ALA A 167 -7.09 -2.70 8.68
CA ALA A 167 -8.52 -3.00 8.69
C ALA A 167 -9.34 -1.96 7.90
N PHE A 168 -8.99 -0.68 8.03
CA PHE A 168 -9.58 0.39 7.25
C PHE A 168 -9.32 0.21 5.75
N LEU A 169 -8.08 -0.11 5.37
CA LEU A 169 -7.72 -0.41 3.97
C LEU A 169 -8.54 -1.56 3.39
N LEU A 170 -8.68 -2.66 4.13
CA LEU A 170 -9.45 -3.82 3.69
C LEU A 170 -10.94 -3.50 3.48
N ASP A 171 -11.51 -2.65 4.33
CA ASP A 171 -12.94 -2.33 4.29
C ASP A 171 -13.29 -1.23 3.24
N PHE A 172 -12.36 -0.32 2.94
CA PHE A 172 -12.61 0.88 2.11
C PHE A 172 -11.92 0.89 0.76
N THR A 173 -11.21 -0.18 0.39
CA THR A 173 -10.69 -0.28 -0.97
C THR A 173 -11.75 -0.81 -1.93
N TYR A 174 -11.88 -0.15 -3.07
CA TYR A 174 -12.80 -0.58 -4.12
C TYR A 174 -12.22 -1.75 -4.91
N GLU A 175 -13.07 -2.67 -5.36
CA GLU A 175 -12.64 -3.78 -6.23
C GLU A 175 -11.95 -3.29 -7.52
N SER A 176 -12.33 -2.10 -8.02
CA SER A 176 -11.66 -1.48 -9.17
C SER A 176 -10.21 -1.10 -8.89
N ASP A 177 -9.86 -0.78 -7.64
CA ASP A 177 -8.49 -0.45 -7.23
C ASP A 177 -7.66 -1.71 -6.93
N MET A 178 -8.30 -2.87 -6.78
CA MET A 178 -7.65 -4.16 -6.51
C MET A 178 -7.06 -4.82 -7.77
N ALA A 179 -7.21 -4.19 -8.94
CA ALA A 179 -6.58 -4.66 -10.17
C ALA A 179 -5.12 -4.18 -10.25
N GLY A 180 -4.19 -5.09 -10.59
CA GLY A 180 -2.80 -4.76 -10.84
C GLY A 180 -1.94 -4.60 -9.58
N GLU A 181 -1.04 -3.61 -9.58
CA GLU A 181 -0.01 -3.43 -8.53
C GLU A 181 -0.59 -3.05 -7.17
N LEU A 182 -1.70 -2.31 -7.15
CA LEU A 182 -2.37 -1.85 -5.93
C LEU A 182 -3.00 -3.00 -5.13
N GLY A 183 -3.58 -4.00 -5.81
CA GLY A 183 -4.14 -5.18 -5.13
C GLY A 183 -3.10 -6.24 -4.78
N TYR A 184 -1.92 -6.20 -5.39
CA TYR A 184 -0.81 -7.10 -5.07
C TYR A 184 -0.03 -6.65 -3.83
N THR A 185 -0.04 -5.36 -3.53
CA THR A 185 0.68 -4.73 -2.42
C THR A 185 -0.07 -4.86 -1.10
#